data_AF-A0A7R9IF84-F1
#
_entry.id   AF-A0A7R9IF84-F1
#
_cell.length_a   1.000
_cell.length_b   1.000
_cell.length_c   1.000
_cell.angle_alpha   90.00
_cell.angle_beta   90.00
_cell.angle_gamma   90.00
#
_symmetry.space_group_name_H-M   'P 1'
#
loop_
_entity.id
_entity.type
_entity.pdbx_description
1 polymer ?
#
loop_
_entity_poly.entity_id
_entity_poly.type
_entity_poly.pdbx_seq_one_letter_code
_entity_poly.pdbx_strand_id
1 'polypeptide(L)' 'MIFFDDEQRNIRDLTQHGVVSILVKNGVSFKVIEEGLLQFRKALKR' A
#
# COMPACT_ATOMS: atom_id res chain seq x y z
N MET A 1 2.08 -9.38 -0.12
CA MET A 1 3.10 -8.35 0.14
C MET A 1 2.44 -6.99 0.23
N ILE A 2 2.88 -6.13 1.15
CA ILE A 2 2.45 -4.73 1.25
C ILE A 2 3.64 -3.82 0.93
N PHE A 3 3.40 -2.73 0.21
CA PHE A 3 4.41 -1.79 -0.25
C PHE A 3 3.95 -0.34 0.01
N PHE A 4 4.86 0.52 0.48
CA PHE A 4 4.59 1.93 0.78
C PHE A 4 5.62 2.79 0.06
N ASP A 5 5.17 3.78 -0.69
CA ASP A 5 6.04 4.64 -1.51
C ASP A 5 5.34 5.97 -1.80
N ASP A 6 6.08 7.05 -2.01
CA ASP A 6 5.56 8.39 -2.29
C ASP A 6 5.47 8.70 -3.79
N GLU A 7 6.01 7.84 -4.65
CA GLU A 7 5.87 7.93 -6.10
C GLU A 7 4.68 7.12 -6.61
N GLN A 8 3.74 7.84 -7.24
CA GLN A 8 2.55 7.22 -7.84
C GLN A 8 2.88 6.18 -8.92
N ARG A 9 4.02 6.30 -9.61
CA ARG A 9 4.47 5.34 -10.62
C ARG A 9 4.75 3.96 -10.00
N ASN A 10 5.55 3.92 -8.95
CA ASN A 10 5.89 2.68 -8.24
C ASN A 10 4.65 1.97 -7.71
N ILE A 11 3.69 2.75 -7.17
CA ILE A 11 2.40 2.23 -6.71
C ILE A 11 1.60 1.59 -7.85
N ARG A 12 1.48 2.28 -8.99
CA ARG A 12 0.73 1.79 -10.14
C ARG A 12 1.32 0.49 -10.69
N ASP A 13 2.65 0.42 -10.78
CA ASP A 13 3.35 -0.71 -11.37
C ASP A 13 3.23 -1.94 -10.47
N LEU A 14 3.49 -1.81 -9.17
CA LEU A 14 3.40 -2.93 -8.23
C LEU A 14 1.97 -3.40 -7.96
N THR A 15 0.98 -2.49 -8.03
CA THR A 15 -0.43 -2.89 -7.93
C THR A 15 -0.85 -3.82 -9.07
N GLN A 16 -0.34 -3.63 -10.29
CA GLN A 16 -0.61 -4.51 -11.42
C GLN A 16 -0.03 -5.93 -11.22
N HIS A 17 1.00 -6.05 -10.39
CA HIS A 17 1.59 -7.32 -9.98
C HIS A 17 0.93 -7.94 -8.72
N GLY A 18 -0.21 -7.42 -8.27
CA GLY A 18 -0.96 -7.96 -7.13
C GLY A 18 -0.38 -7.56 -5.76
N VAL A 19 0.52 -6.59 -5.72
CA VAL A 19 1.05 -6.04 -4.47
C VAL A 19 0.08 -4.99 -3.92
N VAL A 20 -0.22 -5.07 -2.62
CA VAL A 20 -0.99 -4.02 -1.95
C VAL A 20 -0.08 -2.81 -1.78
N SER A 21 -0.25 -1.81 -2.63
CA SER A 21 0.64 -0.66 -2.73
C SER A 21 -0.07 0.60 -2.21
N ILE A 22 0.51 1.26 -1.22
CA ILE A 22 -0.05 2.44 -0.54
C ILE A 22 0.79 3.67 -0.86
N LEU A 23 0.18 4.65 -1.53
CA LEU A 23 0.81 5.95 -1.81
C LEU A 23 0.88 6.80 -0.53
N VAL A 24 2.08 7.19 -0.11
CA VAL A 24 2.29 8.02 1.09
C VAL A 24 2.78 9.41 0.70
N LYS A 25 2.13 10.47 1.18
CA LYS A 25 2.53 11.85 0.79
C LYS A 25 3.46 12.54 1.79
N ASN A 26 3.47 12.11 3.04
CA ASN A 26 4.24 12.72 4.14
C ASN A 26 5.07 11.67 4.88
N GLY A 27 5.59 10.69 4.12
CA GLY A 27 6.26 9.52 4.68
C GLY A 27 5.31 8.56 5.42
N VAL A 28 5.91 7.53 6.01
CA VAL A 28 5.17 6.48 6.72
C VAL A 28 4.95 6.92 8.17
N SER A 29 3.70 6.88 8.60
CA SER A 29 3.30 7.09 10.01
C SER A 29 2.58 5.85 10.54
N PHE A 30 2.44 5.73 11.86
CA PHE A 30 1.67 4.64 12.47
C PHE A 30 0.26 4.52 11.91
N LYS A 31 -0.41 5.66 11.67
CA LYS A 31 -1.75 5.70 11.06
C LYS A 31 -1.75 5.10 9.65
N VAL A 32 -0.76 5.46 8.83
CA VAL A 32 -0.61 4.93 7.46
C VAL A 32 -0.35 3.42 7.48
N ILE A 33 0.44 2.93 8.43
CA ILE A 33 0.69 1.50 8.61
C ILE A 33 -0.62 0.78 8.96
N GLU A 34 -1.39 1.31 9.92
CA GLU A 34 -2.68 0.74 10.33
C GLU A 34 -3.66 0.66 9.16
N GLU A 35 -3.80 1.75 8.41
CA GLU A 35 -4.65 1.82 7.22
C GLU A 35 -4.20 0.84 6.13
N GLY A 36 -2.89 0.74 5.91
CA GLY A 36 -2.28 -0.21 4.97
C GLY A 36 -2.56 -1.66 5.36
N LEU A 37 -2.40 -2.02 6.63
CA LEU A 37 -2.69 -3.37 7.13
C LEU A 37 -4.17 -3.73 7.00
N LEU A 38 -5.07 -2.77 7.22
CA LEU A 38 -6.50 -2.98 7.01
C LEU A 38 -6.82 -3.25 5.53
N GLN A 39 -6.20 -2.52 4.60
CA GLN A 39 -6.34 -2.76 3.16
C GLN A 39 -5.77 -4.12 2.77
N PHE A 40 -4.60 -4.48 3.29
CA PHE A 40 -3.99 -5.78 3.06
C PHE A 40 -4.89 -6.93 3.52
N ARG A 41 -5.48 -6.83 4.71
CA ARG A 41 -6.43 -7.83 5.21
C ARG A 41 -7.67 -7.95 4.34
N LYS A 42 -8.19 -6.85 3.77
CA LYS A 42 -9.33 -6.89 2.84
C LYS A 42 -8.95 -7.59 1.53
N ALA A 43 -7.74 -7.35 1.03
CA ALA A 43 -7.22 -8.00 -0.17
C ALA A 43 -7.04 -9.51 0.01
N LEU A 44 -6.64 -9.99 1.20
CA LEU A 44 -6.50 -11.43 1.52
C LEU A 44 -7.81 -12.22 1.58
N LYS A 45 -8.96 -11.53 1.70
CA LYS A 45 -10.29 -12.18 1.80
C LYS A 45 -10.98 -12.34 0.45
N ARG A 46 -10.32 -11.96 -0.65
CA ARG A 46 -10.78 -12.17 -2.03
C ARG A 46 -10.18 -13.44 -2.59
#